data_AF-R5AX49-F1
#
_entry.id   AF-R5AX49-F1
#
_cell.length_a   1.000
_cell.length_b   1.000
_cell.length_c   1.000
_cell.angle_alpha   90.00
_cell.angle_beta   90.00
_cell.angle_gamma   90.00
#
_symmetry.space_group_name_H-M   'P 1'
#
loop_
_entity.id
_entity.type
_entity.pdbx_description
1 polymer ?
#
loop_
_entity_poly.entity_id
_entity_poly.type
_entity_poly.pdbx_seq_one_letter_code
_entity_poly.pdbx_strand_id
1 'polypeptide(L)' 'MARAEAVKNGSPLSSSEREQLLADLFALPAPNYTPDGLLIISIISLEKLAELFV' A
#
# COMPACT_ATOMS: atom_id res chain seq x y z
N MET A 1 -18.09 5.60 0.36
CA MET A 1 -17.30 6.84 0.42
C MET A 1 -15.80 6.56 0.31
N ALA A 2 -15.18 5.78 1.21
CA ALA A 2 -13.73 5.49 1.15
C ALA A 2 -13.19 5.02 -0.21
N ARG A 3 -13.87 4.05 -0.87
CA ARG A 3 -13.46 3.55 -2.19
C ARG A 3 -13.57 4.58 -3.32
N ALA A 4 -14.50 5.53 -3.22
CA ALA A 4 -14.73 6.53 -4.27
C ALA A 4 -13.64 7.61 -4.28
N GLU A 5 -13.11 7.93 -3.09
CA GLU A 5 -12.06 8.93 -2.87
C GLU A 5 -10.64 8.33 -2.89
N ALA A 6 -10.52 7.00 -3.03
CA ALA A 6 -9.23 6.33 -3.03
C ALA A 6 -8.39 6.72 -4.25
N VAL A 7 -7.06 6.85 -4.03
CA VAL A 7 -6.10 7.00 -5.13
C VAL A 7 -6.25 5.82 -6.08
N LYS A 8 -6.45 6.10 -7.37
CA LYS A 8 -6.65 5.06 -8.38
C LYS A 8 -5.32 4.46 -8.79
N ASN A 9 -5.35 3.18 -9.15
CA ASN A 9 -4.19 2.53 -9.76
C ASN A 9 -3.78 3.30 -11.04
N GLY A 10 -2.47 3.51 -11.20
CA GLY A 10 -1.89 4.26 -12.31
C GLY A 10 -1.86 5.78 -12.11
N SER A 11 -2.42 6.31 -11.03
CA SER A 11 -2.30 7.73 -10.70
C SER A 11 -0.87 8.05 -10.23
N PRO A 12 -0.19 9.01 -10.87
CA PRO A 12 1.14 9.43 -10.42
C PRO A 12 1.03 10.13 -9.07
N LEU A 13 1.98 9.82 -8.17
CA LEU A 13 2.11 10.46 -6.87
C LEU A 13 3.48 11.13 -6.74
N SER A 14 3.48 12.40 -6.35
CA SER A 14 4.67 13.09 -5.89
C SER A 14 5.25 12.40 -4.64
N SER A 15 6.49 12.72 -4.30
CA SER A 15 7.15 12.14 -3.13
C SER A 15 6.43 12.50 -1.82
N SER A 16 6.00 13.76 -1.68
CA SER A 16 5.25 14.22 -0.50
C SER A 16 3.88 13.55 -0.37
N GLU A 17 3.16 13.34 -1.49
CA GLU A 17 1.87 12.62 -1.46
C GLU A 17 2.05 11.16 -1.03
N ARG A 18 3.12 10.50 -1.49
CA ARG A 18 3.45 9.14 -1.07
C ARG A 18 3.77 9.06 0.42
N GLU A 19 4.58 9.98 0.93
CA GLU A 19 4.95 10.03 2.35
C GLU A 19 3.73 10.29 3.23
N GLN A 20 2.87 11.25 2.86
CA GLN A 20 1.65 11.53 3.60
C GLN A 20 0.69 10.33 3.59
N LEU A 21 0.51 9.67 2.45
CA LEU A 21 -0.35 8.49 2.34
C LEU A 21 0.11 7.36 3.27
N LEU A 22 1.42 7.13 3.37
CA LEU A 22 1.98 6.13 4.28
C LEU A 22 1.84 6.55 5.74
N ALA A 23 2.07 7.83 6.07
CA ALA A 23 1.89 8.35 7.42
C ALA A 23 0.45 8.16 7.91
N ASP A 24 -0.52 8.52 7.06
CA ASP A 24 -1.94 8.37 7.35
C ASP A 24 -2.32 6.90 7.52
N LEU A 25 -1.81 6.01 6.66
CA LEU A 25 -2.04 4.57 6.75
C LEU A 25 -1.55 4.02 8.09
N PHE A 26 -0.30 4.30 8.48
CA PHE A 26 0.29 3.76 9.70
C PHE A 26 -0.26 4.38 11.00
N ALA A 27 -0.98 5.50 10.91
CA ALA A 27 -1.72 6.06 12.04
C ALA A 27 -3.03 5.31 12.34
N LEU A 28 -3.49 4.43 11.45
CA LEU A 28 -4.72 3.65 11.64
C LEU A 28 -4.52 2.49 12.63
N PRO A 29 -5.58 2.08 13.35
CA PRO A 29 -5.51 0.96 14.29
C PRO A 29 -5.30 -0.40 13.63
N ALA A 30 -5.65 -0.55 12.35
CA ALA A 30 -5.50 -1.78 11.58
C ALA A 30 -4.95 -1.47 10.17
N PRO A 31 -3.67 -1.06 10.05
CA PRO A 31 -3.11 -0.51 8.81
C PRO A 31 -2.82 -1.57 7.74
N ASN A 32 -2.97 -2.85 8.08
CA ASN A 32 -2.62 -3.96 7.20
C ASN A 32 -3.78 -4.41 6.29
N TYR A 33 -5.00 -3.93 6.56
CA TYR A 33 -6.20 -4.39 5.88
C TYR A 33 -7.04 -3.24 5.34
N THR A 34 -7.62 -3.45 4.16
CA THR A 34 -8.67 -2.58 3.64
C THR A 34 -9.96 -2.76 4.46
N PRO A 35 -10.94 -1.84 4.34
CA PRO A 35 -12.22 -2.00 5.02
C PRO A 35 -13.00 -3.28 4.66
N ASP A 36 -12.70 -3.90 3.51
CA ASP A 36 -13.24 -5.19 3.06
C ASP A 36 -12.35 -6.39 3.41
N GLY A 37 -11.27 -6.19 4.18
CA GLY A 37 -10.44 -7.25 4.76
C GLY A 37 -9.33 -7.79 3.86
N LEU A 38 -9.01 -7.10 2.76
CA LEU A 38 -7.91 -7.45 1.87
C LEU A 38 -6.59 -6.89 2.39
N LEU A 39 -5.48 -7.59 2.13
CA LEU A 39 -4.15 -7.10 2.51
C LEU A 39 -3.77 -5.85 1.71
N ILE A 40 -3.27 -4.82 2.40
CA ILE A 40 -2.81 -3.57 1.77
C ILE A 40 -1.35 -3.70 1.31
N ILE A 41 -0.50 -4.38 2.10
CA ILE A 41 0.93 -4.54 1.84
C ILE A 41 1.29 -6.02 1.92
N SER A 42 2.17 -6.46 1.03
CA SER A 42 2.86 -7.75 1.15
C SER A 42 4.37 -7.51 1.20
N ILE A 43 5.06 -8.33 1.98
CA ILE A 43 6.51 -8.30 2.10
C ILE A 43 7.07 -9.48 1.31
N ILE A 44 7.94 -9.19 0.34
CA ILE A 44 8.67 -10.21 -0.41
C ILE A 44 10.07 -10.29 0.21
N SER A 45 10.47 -11.49 0.63
CA SER A 45 11.83 -11.71 1.15
C SER A 45 12.86 -11.61 0.02
N LEU A 46 14.12 -11.32 0.36
CA LEU A 46 15.17 -11.21 -0.66
C LEU A 46 15.39 -12.54 -1.37
N GLU A 47 15.26 -13.66 -0.66
CA GLU A 47 15.33 -15.00 -1.23
C GLU A 47 14.21 -15.20 -2.25
N LYS A 48 12.97 -14.84 -1.89
CA LYS A 48 11.82 -14.98 -2.78
C LYS A 48 11.91 -14.07 -4.00
N LEU A 49 12.46 -12.87 -3.82
CA LEU A 49 12.72 -11.94 -4.92
C LEU A 49 13.75 -12.53 -5.89
N ALA A 50 14.82 -13.15 -5.38
CA ALA A 50 15.86 -13.76 -6.21
C ALA A 50 15.31 -14.88 -7.11
N GLU A 51 14.38 -15.70 -6.60
CA GLU A 51 13.72 -16.76 -7.39
C GLU A 51 12.95 -16.25 -8.62
N LEU A 52 12.54 -14.98 -8.67
CA LEU A 52 11.77 -14.42 -9.79
C LEU A 52 12.62 -14.07 -11.01
N PHE A 53 13.95 -14.07 -10.89
CA PHE A 53 14.89 -13.66 -11.94
C PHE A 53 15.87 -14.77 -12.36
N VAL A 54 15.61 -16.00 -11.94
CA VAL A 54 16.33 -17.22 -12.35
C VAL A 54 15.49 -17.97 -13.39
#